data_AF-A0A5Q4Z962-F1
#
_entry.id   AF-A0A5Q4Z962-F1
#
_cell.length_a   1.000
_cell.length_b   1.000
_cell.length_c   1.000
_cell.angle_alpha   90.00
_cell.angle_beta   90.00
_cell.angle_gamma   90.00
#
_symmetry.space_group_name_H-M   'P 1'
#
loop_
_entity.id
_entity.type
_entity.pdbx_description
1 polymer ?
#
loop_
_entity_poly.entity_id
_entity_poly.type
_entity_poly.pdbx_seq_one_letter_code
_entity_poly.pdbx_strand_id
1 'polypeptide(L)'
;MIPHVDGTPRICELVRYYLQDIDLKGAWTGPAALELAPHALAPVAALPVLEVVEARHLIADLTLGLGEVVFDYLDQPEANTR
;
A
#
# COMPACT_ATOMS: atom_id res chain seq x y z
N MET A 1 6.68 -8.51 3.28
CA MET A 1 8.06 -8.77 3.72
C MET A 1 8.03 -9.40 5.10
N ILE A 2 8.49 -10.64 5.23
CA ILE A 2 8.66 -11.32 6.53
C ILE A 2 10.11 -11.82 6.62
N PRO A 3 10.87 -11.47 7.67
CA PRO A 3 12.23 -11.95 7.83
C PRO A 3 12.29 -13.42 8.28
N HIS A 4 13.40 -14.08 7.98
CA HIS A 4 13.80 -15.35 8.58
C HIS A 4 14.42 -15.09 9.97
N VAL A 5 14.67 -16.16 10.73
CA VAL A 5 15.23 -16.06 12.10
C VAL A 5 16.66 -15.52 12.13
N ASP A 6 17.39 -15.61 11.02
CA ASP A 6 18.75 -15.07 10.84
C ASP A 6 18.76 -13.62 10.31
N GLY A 7 17.57 -13.03 10.09
CA GLY A 7 17.41 -11.68 9.56
C GLY A 7 17.40 -11.57 8.02
N THR A 8 17.65 -12.66 7.29
CA THR A 8 17.48 -12.66 5.82
C THR A 8 16.00 -12.62 5.42
N PRO A 9 15.62 -12.21 4.19
CA PRO A 9 14.23 -12.24 3.76
C PRO A 9 13.71 -13.68 3.64
N ARG A 10 12.61 -14.02 4.34
CA ARG A 10 11.93 -15.31 4.18
C ARG A 10 10.79 -15.24 3.17
N ILE A 11 10.06 -14.13 3.17
CA ILE A 11 8.95 -13.86 2.24
C ILE A 11 9.16 -12.45 1.71
N CYS A 12 9.43 -12.33 0.41
CA CYS A 12 9.58 -11.08 -0.32
C CYS A 12 8.73 -11.15 -1.59
N GLU A 13 7.44 -10.86 -1.45
CA GLU A 13 6.44 -11.07 -2.50
C GLU A 13 5.65 -9.78 -2.74
N LEU A 14 5.37 -9.50 -4.01
CA LEU A 14 4.36 -8.53 -4.42
C LEU A 14 2.99 -9.22 -4.39
N VAL A 15 2.10 -8.71 -3.54
CA VAL A 15 0.75 -9.24 -3.37
C VAL A 15 -0.27 -8.32 -4.03
N ARG A 16 -1.20 -8.92 -4.77
CA ARG A 16 -2.40 -8.25 -5.29
C ARG A 16 -3.61 -8.69 -4.48
N TYR A 17 -4.49 -7.76 -4.14
CA TYR A 17 -5.78 -8.07 -3.54
C TYR A 17 -6.84 -7.12 -4.10
N TYR A 18 -8.11 -7.48 -3.90
CA TYR A 18 -9.25 -6.73 -4.38
C TYR A 18 -10.20 -6.44 -3.22
N LEU A 19 -10.76 -5.23 -3.23
CA LEU A 19 -11.96 -4.93 -2.45
C LEU A 19 -13.16 -5.53 -3.19
N GLN A 20 -13.99 -6.26 -2.45
CA GLN A 20 -15.15 -7.01 -2.94
C GLN A 20 -16.43 -6.42 -2.33
N ASP A 21 -17.57 -6.73 -2.94
CA ASP A 21 -18.90 -6.38 -2.42
C ASP A 21 -19.02 -4.90 -2.00
N ILE A 22 -18.57 -4.00 -2.87
CA ILE A 22 -18.53 -2.57 -2.57
C ILE A 22 -19.94 -1.98 -2.71
N ASP A 23 -20.51 -1.52 -1.60
CA ASP A 23 -21.77 -0.76 -1.56
C ASP A 23 -21.49 0.71 -1.20
N LEU A 24 -21.54 1.59 -2.19
CA LEU A 24 -21.25 3.02 -2.02
C LEU A 24 -22.50 3.76 -1.51
N LYS A 25 -22.40 4.31 -0.30
CA LYS A 25 -23.49 5.03 0.39
C LYS A 25 -23.47 6.52 0.15
N GLY A 26 -22.31 7.08 -0.21
CA GLY A 26 -22.17 8.51 -0.47
C GLY A 26 -20.81 8.88 -1.06
N ALA A 27 -20.82 9.91 -1.90
CA ALA A 27 -19.63 10.46 -2.54
C ALA A 27 -19.76 11.97 -2.73
N TRP A 28 -18.74 12.72 -2.31
CA TRP A 28 -18.69 14.18 -2.43
C TRP A 28 -17.29 14.63 -2.87
N THR A 29 -17.25 15.77 -3.56
CA THR A 29 -16.04 16.51 -3.93
C THR A 29 -16.05 17.89 -3.30
N GLY A 30 -14.88 18.48 -3.07
CA GLY A 30 -14.79 19.84 -2.54
C GLY A 30 -13.35 20.35 -2.48
N PRO A 31 -13.16 21.63 -2.14
CA PRO A 31 -11.83 22.18 -1.89
C PRO A 31 -11.18 21.50 -0.67
N ALA A 32 -9.87 21.30 -0.71
CA ALA A 32 -9.11 20.69 0.38
C ALA A 32 -7.69 21.25 0.48
N ALA A 33 -7.05 21.01 1.61
CA ALA A 33 -5.64 21.30 1.86
C ALA A 33 -4.98 20.09 2.53
N LEU A 34 -3.70 19.89 2.27
CA LEU A 34 -2.88 18.83 2.89
C LEU A 34 -1.52 19.42 3.28
N GLU A 35 -1.14 19.25 4.54
CA GLU A 35 0.18 19.60 5.07
C GLU A 35 0.78 18.34 5.72
N LEU A 36 2.09 18.11 5.50
CA LEU A 36 2.80 16.95 6.03
C LEU A 36 3.90 17.41 6.98
N ALA A 37 3.90 16.90 8.20
CA ALA A 37 4.93 17.16 9.19
C ALA A 37 6.08 16.15 9.09
N PRO A 38 7.35 16.57 9.23
CA PRO A 38 8.49 15.66 9.23
C PRO A 38 8.51 14.81 10.50
N HIS A 39 8.80 13.51 10.35
CA HIS A 39 8.94 12.59 11.47
C HIS A 39 9.94 11.47 11.14
N ALA A 40 10.83 11.14 12.08
CA ALA A 40 11.93 10.19 11.83
C ALA A 40 11.45 8.76 11.53
N LEU A 41 10.37 8.30 12.18
CA LEU A 41 9.81 6.95 12.02
C LEU A 41 8.51 6.90 11.20
N ALA A 42 8.05 8.05 10.69
CA ALA A 42 6.84 8.16 9.87
C ALA A 42 7.09 9.21 8.77
N PRO A 43 8.00 8.93 7.81
CA PRO A 43 8.55 9.93 6.91
C PRO A 43 7.59 10.29 5.76
N VAL A 44 6.33 10.58 6.06
CA VAL A 44 5.31 10.93 5.06
C VAL A 44 5.69 12.19 4.27
N ALA A 45 6.35 13.16 4.94
CA ALA A 45 6.84 14.38 4.31
C ALA A 45 8.05 14.18 3.37
N ALA A 46 8.61 12.96 3.26
CA ALA A 46 9.63 12.65 2.26
C ALA A 46 9.06 12.67 0.83
N LEU A 47 7.74 12.56 0.68
CA LEU A 47 7.00 12.85 -0.55
C LEU A 47 6.33 14.23 -0.41
N PRO A 48 6.96 15.31 -0.88
CA PRO A 48 6.45 16.66 -0.65
C PRO A 48 5.17 16.92 -1.46
N VAL A 49 4.23 17.66 -0.86
CA VAL A 49 3.03 18.14 -1.55
C VAL A 49 3.43 19.30 -2.47
N LEU A 50 3.47 19.03 -3.78
CA LEU A 50 3.69 20.08 -4.79
C LEU A 50 2.40 20.84 -5.08
N GLU A 51 1.29 20.12 -5.20
CA GLU A 51 -0.06 20.66 -5.39
C GLU A 51 -1.12 19.64 -4.94
N VAL A 52 -2.30 20.13 -4.57
CA VAL A 52 -3.50 19.30 -4.35
C VAL A 52 -4.28 19.22 -5.67
N VAL A 53 -4.33 18.04 -6.29
CA VAL A 53 -4.97 17.84 -7.60
C VAL A 53 -6.49 17.59 -7.48
N GLU A 54 -6.92 16.80 -6.51
CA GLU A 54 -8.34 16.56 -6.23
C GLU A 54 -8.57 16.16 -4.76
N ALA A 55 -9.83 16.23 -4.30
CA ALA A 55 -10.25 15.68 -3.02
C ALA A 55 -11.63 15.03 -3.13
N ARG A 56 -11.79 13.87 -2.48
CA ARG A 56 -13.02 13.07 -2.44
C ARG A 56 -13.31 12.60 -1.02
N HIS A 57 -14.56 12.66 -0.62
CA HIS A 57 -15.07 12.04 0.61
C HIS A 57 -16.06 10.94 0.23
N LEU A 58 -15.81 9.71 0.65
CA LEU A 58 -16.58 8.52 0.30
C LEU A 58 -17.05 7.79 1.56
N ILE A 59 -18.26 7.23 1.53
CA ILE A 59 -18.78 6.32 2.55
C ILE A 59 -19.24 5.05 1.84
N ALA A 60 -18.70 3.90 2.21
CA ALA A 60 -19.06 2.62 1.60
C ALA A 60 -18.95 1.47 2.61
N ASP A 61 -19.78 0.44 2.44
CA ASP A 61 -19.48 -0.89 2.96
C ASP A 61 -18.68 -1.64 1.91
N LEU A 62 -17.71 -2.45 2.35
CA LEU A 62 -16.88 -3.24 1.45
C LEU A 62 -16.24 -4.41 2.20
N THR A 63 -15.87 -5.44 1.46
CA THR A 63 -15.17 -6.63 1.96
C THR A 63 -13.72 -6.63 1.47
N LEU A 64 -12.76 -6.85 2.38
CA LEU A 64 -11.37 -7.08 1.98
C LEU A 64 -11.17 -8.56 1.65
N GLY A 65 -11.05 -8.89 0.36
CA GLY A 65 -10.75 -10.24 -0.09
C GLY A 65 -9.33 -10.68 0.27
N LEU A 66 -9.09 -11.99 0.24
CA LEU A 66 -7.73 -12.53 0.34
C LEU A 66 -6.89 -12.11 -0.87
N GLY A 67 -5.59 -11.94 -0.66
CA GLY A 67 -4.65 -11.61 -1.72
C GLY A 67 -4.07 -12.83 -2.42
N GLU A 68 -3.42 -12.58 -3.55
CA GLU A 68 -2.63 -13.54 -4.32
C GLU A 68 -1.22 -12.98 -4.60
N VAL A 69 -0.22 -13.85 -4.72
CA VAL A 69 1.13 -13.47 -5.09
C VAL A 69 1.18 -13.26 -6.60
N VAL A 70 1.61 -12.07 -7.04
CA VAL A 70 1.79 -11.77 -8.47
C VAL A 70 3.25 -11.75 -8.90
N PHE A 71 4.18 -11.63 -7.94
CA PHE A 71 5.61 -11.72 -8.18
C PHE A 71 6.35 -12.10 -6.89
N ASP A 72 7.21 -13.11 -6.95
CA ASP A 72 8.11 -13.48 -5.85
C ASP A 72 9.54 -13.02 -6.20
N TYR A 73 10.11 -12.15 -5.36
CA TYR A 73 11.46 -11.63 -5.57
C TYR A 73 12.56 -12.64 -5.23
N LEU A 74 12.24 -13.73 -4.52
CA LEU A 74 13.20 -14.77 -4.15
C LEU A 74 13.23 -15.94 -5.15
N ASP A 75 12.21 -16.07 -6.00
CA ASP A 75 12.13 -17.10 -7.05
C ASP A 75 12.92 -16.71 -8.33
N GLN A 76 14.10 -16.12 -8.14
CA GLN A 76 15.01 -15.75 -9.23
C GLN A 76 16.12 -16.81 -9.36
N PRO A 77 16.40 -17.34 -10.57
CA PRO A 77 17.31 -18.48 -10.79
C PRO A 77 18.77 -18.23 -10.37
N GLU A 78 19.18 -16.98 -10.17
CA GLU A 78 20.55 -16.61 -9.79
C GLU A 78 20.77 -16.47 -8.27
N ALA A 79 19.71 -16.47 -7.45
CA ALA A 79 19.82 -16.26 -6.00
C ALA A 79 20.12 -17.56 -5.21
N ASN A 80 19.96 -18.73 -5.83
CA ASN A 80 20.01 -20.04 -5.15
C ASN A 80 21.37 -20.78 -5.30
N THR A 81 22.46 -20.07 -5.62
CA THR A 81 23.81 -20.65 -5.77
C THR A 81 24.81 -20.17 -4.71
N ARG A 82 24.37 -19.90 -3.47
CA ARG A 82 25.28 -19.66 -2.35
C ARG A 82 24.85 -20.40 -1.10
#